data_AF-A0A1M7LQP2-F1
#
_entry.id   AF-A0A1M7LQP2-F1
#
_cell.length_a   1.000
_cell.length_b   1.000
_cell.length_c   1.000
_cell.angle_alpha   90.00
_cell.angle_beta   90.00
_cell.angle_gamma   90.00
#
_symmetry.space_group_name_H-M   'P 1'
#
loop_
_entity.id
_entity.type
_entity.pdbx_description
1 polymer ?
#
loop_
_entity_poly.entity_id
_entity_poly.type
_entity_poly.pdbx_seq_one_letter_code
_entity_poly.pdbx_strand_id
1 'polypeptide(L)'
;MYKLKFFILVSTFLALVLLSACTDYAQKIEDEYGPAKEESMDPNKDVLSANMVDERDGHEYRTFIIGGQIWMAENLNYDSQESFCYGGIDQNCETYGRLYTYNAALYACPAYWHLPTADEIEVLIKNVGGYSTAANALKSIDGWDDNGNGSDIVGFAALPAGMLGYEGYYDGKGFTAGFWSSTEGDNDTLANYLIMRSDYEEARLNQGSRNYGYSIRCLYGDVDRSSSSSVSESSSSQRSFEYSFGEFFDDRDSRTYKTIEIGSQTWMAENLRFEMEDSYCYNDEGRYCVDYGRLYVWTAAQEACPDGWHLPSPEEFDTLLATVGDDAGIVLRKETDWGYFIPDENSSGFSALFGGFRGNDGNYAHEGTMAFFWSNSIAPNGVSGYNLVMDGSGYVSIRDNYDSADGNSVRCIMNGEGFSSSSSAGSSSSSVVFYPGEDLFDDRDGQTYRTITIDTLIWMAENLNYDQEGSFCFDYEDENCERYGRLYPWSWAQQACPDEWRLPSPEEFNSLIDFAGGNAVAGARLKAVEGWEAGAVSTDDYGFTALPAGRRGYYQDFTDKTLGAYFWSNSRVQNSSAAYNMDLRFDTDSAVVRDIADAYDGNSVRCVKEVYIPK
;
A
#
# COMPACT_ATOMS: atom_id res chain seq x y z
N MET A 1 12.76 -19.23 -77.60
CA MET A 1 12.86 -17.78 -77.34
C MET A 1 11.53 -17.06 -77.11
N TYR A 2 10.39 -17.50 -77.66
CA TYR A 2 9.10 -16.80 -77.47
C TYR A 2 8.43 -17.02 -76.09
N LYS A 3 8.56 -18.19 -75.46
CA LYS A 3 7.94 -18.48 -74.16
C LYS A 3 8.57 -17.71 -72.98
N LEU A 4 9.88 -17.44 -73.02
CA LEU A 4 10.58 -16.73 -71.96
C LEU A 4 10.26 -15.23 -71.96
N LYS A 5 10.06 -14.63 -73.16
CA LYS A 5 9.63 -13.23 -73.29
C LYS A 5 8.20 -13.00 -72.80
N PHE A 6 7.30 -13.98 -72.99
CA PHE A 6 5.92 -13.89 -72.53
C PHE A 6 5.81 -13.96 -71.00
N PHE A 7 6.61 -14.82 -70.35
CA PHE A 7 6.60 -14.95 -68.89
C PHE A 7 7.14 -13.70 -68.18
N ILE A 8 8.20 -13.08 -68.73
CA ILE A 8 8.75 -11.84 -68.18
C ILE A 8 7.74 -10.68 -68.35
N LEU A 9 7.05 -10.59 -69.49
CA LEU A 9 6.04 -9.55 -69.72
C LEU A 9 4.84 -9.66 -68.77
N VAL A 10 4.36 -10.89 -68.51
CA VAL A 10 3.24 -11.12 -67.59
C VAL A 10 3.66 -10.86 -66.13
N SER A 11 4.87 -11.25 -65.74
CA SER A 11 5.44 -10.96 -64.42
C SER A 11 5.64 -9.47 -64.17
N THR A 12 6.14 -8.72 -65.14
CA THR A 12 6.32 -7.26 -65.01
C THR A 12 4.98 -6.53 -65.02
N PHE A 13 3.99 -7.02 -65.77
CA PHE A 13 2.66 -6.43 -65.79
C PHE A 13 1.91 -6.66 -64.47
N LEU A 14 2.04 -7.85 -63.87
CA LEU A 14 1.45 -8.16 -62.57
C LEU A 14 2.10 -7.34 -61.42
N ALA A 15 3.42 -7.14 -61.48
CA ALA A 15 4.14 -6.30 -60.53
C ALA A 15 3.73 -4.82 -60.65
N LEU A 16 3.53 -4.30 -61.87
CA LEU A 16 3.06 -2.94 -62.12
C LEU A 16 1.62 -2.72 -61.62
N VAL A 17 0.74 -3.71 -61.77
CA VAL A 17 -0.65 -3.64 -61.25
C VAL A 17 -0.66 -3.67 -59.72
N LEU A 18 0.18 -4.49 -59.08
CA LEU A 18 0.32 -4.52 -57.62
C LEU A 18 0.93 -3.23 -57.05
N LEU A 19 1.90 -2.63 -57.75
CA LEU A 19 2.46 -1.33 -57.38
C LEU A 19 1.44 -0.18 -57.54
N SER A 20 0.59 -0.22 -58.56
CA SER A 20 -0.50 0.76 -58.72
C SER A 20 -1.59 0.61 -57.65
N ALA A 21 -1.88 -0.63 -57.22
CA ALA A 21 -2.87 -0.88 -56.17
C ALA A 21 -2.35 -0.48 -54.77
N CYS A 22 -1.05 -0.65 -54.50
CA CYS A 22 -0.43 -0.18 -53.25
C CYS A 22 -0.35 1.35 -53.18
N THR A 23 -0.16 2.03 -54.31
CA THR A 23 -0.09 3.50 -54.34
C THR A 23 -1.47 4.14 -54.18
N ASP A 24 -2.52 3.59 -54.82
CA ASP A 24 -3.90 4.04 -54.60
C ASP A 24 -4.39 3.78 -53.17
N TYR A 25 -3.95 2.68 -52.52
CA TYR A 25 -4.31 2.39 -51.13
C TYR A 25 -3.56 3.31 -50.13
N ALA A 26 -2.28 3.60 -50.38
CA ALA A 26 -1.49 4.53 -49.55
C ALA A 26 -2.01 5.97 -49.63
N GLN A 27 -2.43 6.42 -50.82
CA GLN A 27 -2.94 7.77 -51.03
C GLN A 27 -4.32 7.97 -50.38
N LYS A 28 -5.11 6.89 -50.26
CA LYS A 28 -6.40 6.90 -49.56
C LYS A 28 -6.24 6.98 -48.02
N ILE A 29 -5.13 6.48 -47.47
CA ILE A 29 -4.82 6.62 -46.04
C ILE A 29 -4.35 8.06 -45.72
N GLU A 30 -3.57 8.70 -46.59
CA GLU A 30 -3.16 10.11 -46.42
C GLU A 30 -4.34 11.10 -46.47
N ASP A 31 -5.33 10.84 -47.33
CA ASP A 31 -6.51 11.71 -47.49
C ASP A 31 -7.54 11.54 -46.34
N GLU A 32 -7.55 10.40 -45.64
CA GLU A 32 -8.50 10.09 -44.55
C GLU A 32 -7.88 10.28 -43.14
N TYR A 33 -6.54 10.16 -43.03
CA TYR A 33 -5.76 10.31 -41.79
C TYR A 33 -4.57 11.23 -42.01
N GLY A 34 -4.83 12.50 -42.36
CA GLY A 34 -3.79 13.51 -42.55
C GLY A 34 -2.77 13.52 -41.39
N PRO A 35 -1.51 13.92 -41.66
CA PRO A 35 -0.40 13.69 -40.74
C PRO A 35 -0.72 14.29 -39.38
N ALA A 36 -0.70 13.42 -38.35
CA ALA A 36 -0.67 13.85 -36.97
C ALA A 36 0.42 14.90 -36.85
N LYS A 37 0.08 16.07 -36.31
CA LYS A 37 1.09 17.03 -35.89
C LYS A 37 1.98 16.29 -34.89
N GLU A 38 3.25 16.13 -35.23
CA GLU A 38 4.29 15.89 -34.23
C GLU A 38 4.29 17.09 -33.30
N GLU A 39 3.55 16.99 -32.20
CA GLU A 39 3.94 17.68 -30.99
C GLU A 39 5.22 16.99 -30.52
N SER A 40 6.29 17.76 -30.45
CA SER A 40 7.59 17.29 -29.97
C SER A 40 7.42 16.65 -28.60
N MET A 41 7.62 15.34 -28.54
CA MET A 41 7.69 14.58 -27.29
C MET A 41 8.92 15.09 -26.52
N ASP A 42 8.68 15.79 -25.43
CA ASP A 42 9.71 16.24 -24.49
C ASP A 42 10.31 15.00 -23.82
N PRO A 43 11.63 14.73 -23.94
CA PRO A 43 12.28 13.52 -23.44
C PRO A 43 12.42 13.48 -21.90
N ASN A 44 11.62 14.26 -21.16
CA ASN A 44 11.73 14.42 -19.71
C ASN A 44 10.40 14.25 -18.96
N LYS A 45 9.45 13.51 -19.51
CA LYS A 45 8.12 13.28 -18.91
C LYS A 45 7.82 11.81 -18.64
N ASP A 46 8.75 11.12 -17.98
CA ASP A 46 8.48 9.82 -17.33
C ASP A 46 8.22 10.07 -15.84
N VAL A 47 7.06 10.65 -15.56
CA VAL A 47 6.49 10.66 -14.21
C VAL A 47 5.52 9.49 -14.17
N LEU A 48 5.86 8.42 -13.44
CA LEU A 48 4.99 7.27 -13.19
C LEU A 48 3.65 7.78 -12.66
N SER A 49 2.61 7.75 -13.50
CA SER A 49 1.28 8.19 -13.15
C SER A 49 0.32 7.01 -13.07
N ALA A 50 -0.19 6.71 -11.88
CA ALA A 50 -1.32 5.81 -11.68
C ALA A 50 -2.60 6.63 -11.49
N ASN A 51 -3.76 5.99 -11.40
CA ASN A 51 -5.03 6.64 -11.11
C ASN A 51 -5.59 6.11 -9.79
N MET A 52 -6.31 6.95 -9.04
CA MET A 52 -7.08 6.57 -7.86
C MET A 52 -8.53 7.06 -8.04
N VAL A 53 -9.50 6.27 -7.57
CA VAL A 53 -10.93 6.64 -7.59
C VAL A 53 -11.38 6.95 -6.17
N ASP A 54 -11.95 8.13 -5.95
CA ASP A 54 -12.50 8.51 -4.65
C ASP A 54 -13.88 7.87 -4.51
N GLU A 55 -13.96 6.78 -3.75
CA GLU A 55 -15.19 6.00 -3.56
C GLU A 55 -16.38 6.81 -3.02
N ARG A 56 -16.14 7.99 -2.45
CA ARG A 56 -17.20 8.84 -1.89
C ARG A 56 -17.99 9.58 -2.97
N ASP A 57 -17.36 9.91 -4.10
CA ASP A 57 -17.97 10.68 -5.20
C ASP A 57 -17.72 10.11 -6.60
N GLY A 58 -16.91 9.06 -6.72
CA GLY A 58 -16.53 8.40 -7.97
C GLY A 58 -15.55 9.20 -8.82
N HIS A 59 -14.95 10.28 -8.30
CA HIS A 59 -14.02 11.11 -9.06
C HIS A 59 -12.66 10.41 -9.19
N GLU A 60 -12.09 10.41 -10.39
CA GLU A 60 -10.80 9.79 -10.67
C GLU A 60 -9.71 10.88 -10.65
N TYR A 61 -8.68 10.67 -9.85
CA TYR A 61 -7.51 11.53 -9.74
C TYR A 61 -6.30 10.76 -10.26
N ARG A 62 -5.48 11.41 -11.09
CA ARG A 62 -4.16 10.87 -11.38
C ARG A 62 -3.29 11.03 -10.14
N THR A 63 -2.30 10.18 -10.01
CA THR A 63 -1.32 10.20 -8.93
C THR A 63 0.07 10.22 -9.53
N PHE A 64 1.05 10.68 -8.77
CA PHE A 64 2.45 10.67 -9.19
C PHE A 64 3.38 10.59 -7.99
N ILE A 65 4.62 10.21 -8.22
CA ILE A 65 5.62 10.05 -7.16
C ILE A 65 6.64 11.19 -7.19
N ILE A 66 6.83 11.90 -6.07
CA ILE A 66 7.95 12.83 -5.87
C ILE A 66 8.72 12.43 -4.63
N GLY A 67 9.96 11.98 -4.82
CA GLY A 67 10.89 11.66 -3.74
C GLY A 67 10.33 10.71 -2.68
N GLY A 68 9.63 9.67 -3.13
CA GLY A 68 9.04 8.62 -2.28
C GLY A 68 7.61 8.91 -1.78
N GLN A 69 7.07 10.10 -2.04
CA GLN A 69 5.70 10.49 -1.70
C GLN A 69 4.77 10.35 -2.90
N ILE A 70 3.59 9.77 -2.73
CA ILE A 70 2.59 9.63 -3.81
C ILE A 70 1.51 10.70 -3.66
N TRP A 71 1.49 11.67 -4.56
CA TRP A 71 0.61 12.83 -4.53
C TRP A 71 -0.51 12.73 -5.56
N MET A 72 -1.67 13.32 -5.29
CA MET A 72 -2.68 13.57 -6.33
C MET A 72 -2.17 14.60 -7.35
N ALA A 73 -2.40 14.38 -8.64
CA ALA A 73 -2.08 15.27 -9.78
C ALA A 73 -3.11 16.39 -9.99
N GLU A 74 -4.32 16.20 -9.51
CA GLU A 74 -5.36 17.21 -9.51
C GLU A 74 -5.67 17.68 -8.08
N ASN A 75 -6.23 18.89 -7.97
CA ASN A 75 -6.75 19.39 -6.71
C ASN A 75 -8.03 18.63 -6.35
N LEU A 76 -8.20 18.29 -5.08
CA LEU A 76 -9.38 17.55 -4.61
C LEU A 76 -10.68 18.32 -4.92
N ASN A 77 -11.67 17.63 -5.49
CA ASN A 77 -12.97 18.20 -5.87
C ASN A 77 -14.17 17.59 -5.08
N TYR A 78 -13.89 16.97 -3.93
CA TYR A 78 -14.89 16.38 -3.05
C TYR A 78 -15.85 17.42 -2.43
N ASP A 79 -17.16 17.22 -2.60
CA ASP A 79 -18.18 18.12 -2.07
C ASP A 79 -18.40 17.95 -0.56
N SER A 80 -18.00 18.94 0.22
CA SER A 80 -18.25 19.01 1.65
C SER A 80 -18.89 20.33 2.09
N GLN A 81 -19.47 20.35 3.29
CA GLN A 81 -20.26 21.48 3.82
C GLN A 81 -19.51 22.83 3.80
N GLU A 82 -18.19 22.80 3.93
CA GLU A 82 -17.32 23.99 3.95
C GLU A 82 -16.30 23.99 2.79
N SER A 83 -16.76 23.49 1.62
CA SER A 83 -16.05 23.54 0.35
C SER A 83 -16.76 24.46 -0.66
N PHE A 84 -15.99 25.09 -1.54
CA PHE A 84 -16.50 26.15 -2.43
C PHE A 84 -15.85 26.10 -3.82
N CYS A 85 -16.66 26.28 -4.86
CA CYS A 85 -16.16 26.63 -6.18
C CYS A 85 -15.77 28.11 -6.21
N TYR A 86 -14.66 28.45 -6.88
CA TYR A 86 -14.24 29.84 -6.99
C TYR A 86 -15.38 30.72 -7.55
N GLY A 87 -15.76 31.78 -6.84
CA GLY A 87 -16.86 32.67 -7.21
C GLY A 87 -18.26 32.05 -7.16
N GLY A 88 -18.41 30.86 -6.59
CA GLY A 88 -19.67 30.09 -6.61
C GLY A 88 -20.07 29.60 -7.99
N ILE A 89 -19.11 29.35 -8.88
CA ILE A 89 -19.34 28.91 -10.26
C ILE A 89 -18.84 27.48 -10.41
N ASP A 90 -19.73 26.53 -10.64
CA ASP A 90 -19.44 25.08 -10.73
C ASP A 90 -18.34 24.75 -11.74
N GLN A 91 -18.31 25.44 -12.88
CA GLN A 91 -17.26 25.24 -13.90
C GLN A 91 -15.84 25.51 -13.36
N ASN A 92 -15.70 26.36 -12.34
CA ASN A 92 -14.40 26.58 -11.71
C ASN A 92 -14.01 25.39 -10.81
N CYS A 93 -14.95 24.65 -10.21
CA CYS A 93 -14.64 23.39 -9.52
C CYS A 93 -14.12 22.32 -10.49
N GLU A 94 -14.79 22.16 -11.64
CA GLU A 94 -14.33 21.23 -12.69
C GLU A 94 -12.94 21.56 -13.22
N THR A 95 -12.59 22.85 -13.23
CA THR A 95 -11.29 23.30 -13.77
C THR A 95 -10.19 23.27 -12.72
N TYR A 96 -10.48 23.73 -11.49
CA TYR A 96 -9.47 24.04 -10.48
C TYR A 96 -9.56 23.18 -9.22
N GLY A 97 -10.56 22.31 -9.11
CA GLY A 97 -10.98 21.70 -7.86
C GLY A 97 -11.67 22.69 -6.93
N ARG A 98 -11.94 22.23 -5.70
CA ARG A 98 -12.62 23.03 -4.66
C ARG A 98 -11.63 23.78 -3.77
N LEU A 99 -12.11 24.88 -3.19
CA LEU A 99 -11.46 25.59 -2.10
C LEU A 99 -12.13 25.19 -0.78
N TYR A 100 -11.34 24.83 0.23
CA TYR A 100 -11.82 24.31 1.49
C TYR A 100 -11.39 25.22 2.63
N THR A 101 -12.24 25.46 3.61
CA THR A 101 -11.77 26.01 4.91
C THR A 101 -10.77 25.05 5.54
N TYR A 102 -9.95 25.52 6.48
CA TYR A 102 -8.97 24.65 7.13
C TYR A 102 -9.63 23.45 7.83
N ASN A 103 -10.75 23.68 8.53
CA ASN A 103 -11.49 22.61 9.21
C ASN A 103 -12.06 21.60 8.21
N ALA A 104 -12.59 22.05 7.07
CA ALA A 104 -13.03 21.15 6.02
C ALA A 104 -11.85 20.34 5.45
N ALA A 105 -10.70 20.98 5.30
CA ALA A 105 -9.54 20.38 4.68
C ALA A 105 -8.95 19.21 5.47
N LEU A 106 -8.99 19.27 6.80
CA LEU A 106 -8.52 18.20 7.67
C LEU A 106 -9.20 16.84 7.42
N TYR A 107 -10.41 16.85 6.87
CA TYR A 107 -11.22 15.64 6.65
C TYR A 107 -11.62 15.44 5.19
N ALA A 108 -11.11 16.27 4.28
CA ALA A 108 -11.53 16.24 2.89
C ALA A 108 -10.90 15.08 2.12
N CYS A 109 -9.66 14.67 2.44
CA CYS A 109 -8.98 13.59 1.72
C CYS A 109 -9.65 12.22 1.93
N PRO A 110 -9.68 11.35 0.90
CA PRO A 110 -10.30 10.02 0.99
C PRO A 110 -9.47 9.08 1.86
N ALA A 111 -10.03 7.92 2.22
CA ALA A 111 -9.30 6.93 3.00
C ALA A 111 -7.96 6.55 2.33
N TYR A 112 -6.91 6.35 3.13
CA TYR A 112 -5.52 6.11 2.69
C TYR A 112 -4.81 7.32 2.06
N TRP A 113 -5.48 8.48 2.06
CA TRP A 113 -4.93 9.76 1.64
C TRP A 113 -5.13 10.79 2.75
N HIS A 114 -4.14 11.63 3.00
CA HIS A 114 -4.19 12.66 4.02
C HIS A 114 -3.88 14.05 3.48
N LEU A 115 -4.27 15.05 4.27
CA LEU A 115 -3.84 16.42 4.07
C LEU A 115 -2.36 16.52 4.50
N PRO A 116 -1.42 16.86 3.60
CA PRO A 116 0.00 16.79 3.87
C PRO A 116 0.42 17.73 5.01
N THR A 117 1.35 17.29 5.85
CA THR A 117 2.00 18.13 6.87
C THR A 117 2.97 19.13 6.24
N ALA A 118 3.39 20.12 7.03
CA ALA A 118 4.39 21.09 6.61
C ALA A 118 5.70 20.36 6.27
N ASP A 119 6.11 19.39 7.08
CA ASP A 119 7.31 18.59 6.85
C ASP A 119 7.23 17.78 5.55
N GLU A 120 6.08 17.19 5.23
CA GLU A 120 5.88 16.49 3.97
C GLU A 120 5.93 17.43 2.77
N ILE A 121 5.42 18.66 2.91
CA ILE A 121 5.56 19.71 1.89
C ILE A 121 7.01 20.19 1.79
N GLU A 122 7.76 20.26 2.89
CA GLU A 122 9.19 20.60 2.85
C GLU A 122 10.01 19.55 2.10
N VAL A 123 9.68 18.27 2.28
CA VAL A 123 10.26 17.16 1.51
C VAL A 123 9.97 17.36 0.01
N LEU A 124 8.72 17.65 -0.36
CA LEU A 124 8.34 17.98 -1.73
C LEU A 124 9.19 19.13 -2.29
N ILE A 125 9.23 20.29 -1.59
CA ILE A 125 9.99 21.47 -2.01
C ILE A 125 11.47 21.14 -2.21
N LYS A 126 12.06 20.39 -1.28
CA LYS A 126 13.47 19.98 -1.36
C LYS A 126 13.74 19.09 -2.58
N ASN A 127 12.85 18.14 -2.87
CA ASN A 127 12.99 17.21 -3.98
C ASN A 127 12.87 17.88 -5.35
N VAL A 128 12.18 19.03 -5.45
CA VAL A 128 12.03 19.80 -6.70
C VAL A 128 13.05 20.95 -6.85
N GLY A 129 14.18 20.87 -6.12
CA GLY A 129 15.29 21.82 -6.23
C GLY A 129 15.30 22.92 -5.17
N GLY A 130 14.41 22.85 -4.18
CA GLY A 130 14.33 23.80 -3.06
C GLY A 130 13.50 25.04 -3.37
N TYR A 131 13.28 25.85 -2.31
CA TYR A 131 12.37 27.00 -2.32
C TYR A 131 12.48 27.88 -3.58
N SER A 132 13.70 28.24 -3.99
CA SER A 132 13.95 29.22 -5.06
C SER A 132 13.47 28.81 -6.47
N THR A 133 13.31 27.51 -6.74
CA THR A 133 12.91 27.00 -8.07
C THR A 133 11.66 26.13 -8.02
N ALA A 134 11.19 25.78 -6.81
CA ALA A 134 10.08 24.87 -6.61
C ALA A 134 8.79 25.31 -7.30
N ALA A 135 8.46 26.61 -7.34
CA ALA A 135 7.23 27.02 -8.02
C ALA A 135 7.35 26.84 -9.53
N ASN A 136 8.52 27.04 -10.15
CA ASN A 136 8.66 26.74 -11.57
C ASN A 136 8.43 25.24 -11.84
N ALA A 137 8.96 24.35 -10.99
CA ALA A 137 8.83 22.91 -11.15
C ALA A 137 7.41 22.38 -10.89
N LEU A 138 6.66 23.00 -9.97
CA LEU A 138 5.34 22.51 -9.52
C LEU A 138 4.15 23.15 -10.24
N LYS A 139 4.28 24.39 -10.73
CA LYS A 139 3.21 25.09 -11.45
C LYS A 139 2.88 24.37 -12.75
N SER A 140 1.59 24.30 -13.08
CA SER A 140 1.12 23.82 -14.38
C SER A 140 1.76 24.59 -15.54
N ILE A 141 1.86 23.90 -16.69
CA ILE A 141 2.43 24.46 -17.93
C ILE A 141 1.56 25.58 -18.53
N ASP A 142 0.31 25.69 -18.11
CA ASP A 142 -0.65 26.69 -18.53
C ASP A 142 -1.56 27.18 -17.38
N GLY A 143 -2.39 28.19 -17.66
CA GLY A 143 -3.39 28.71 -16.72
C GLY A 143 -2.93 29.85 -15.81
N TRP A 144 -1.63 30.17 -15.75
CA TRP A 144 -1.10 31.27 -14.96
C TRP A 144 -1.01 32.58 -15.75
N ASP A 145 -1.43 33.66 -15.13
CA ASP A 145 -1.34 35.03 -15.67
C ASP A 145 0.12 35.49 -15.75
N ASP A 146 0.36 36.63 -16.43
CA ASP A 146 1.66 37.32 -16.50
C ASP A 146 2.85 36.48 -17.03
N ASN A 147 2.56 35.45 -17.83
CA ASN A 147 3.54 34.43 -18.28
C ASN A 147 4.16 33.65 -17.11
N GLY A 148 3.42 33.51 -16.01
CA GLY A 148 3.87 32.85 -14.78
C GLY A 148 3.77 31.33 -14.78
N ASN A 149 3.55 30.69 -15.93
CA ASN A 149 3.44 29.23 -16.05
C ASN A 149 4.72 28.54 -15.56
N GLY A 150 4.56 27.35 -15.00
CA GLY A 150 5.67 26.48 -14.65
C GLY A 150 6.13 25.60 -15.80
N SER A 151 7.13 24.78 -15.51
CA SER A 151 7.59 23.70 -16.38
C SER A 151 6.90 22.36 -16.08
N ASP A 152 6.26 22.23 -14.91
CA ASP A 152 5.58 21.03 -14.43
C ASP A 152 6.38 19.73 -14.62
N ILE A 153 7.71 19.79 -14.45
CA ILE A 153 8.62 18.67 -14.74
C ILE A 153 8.37 17.44 -13.87
N VAL A 154 7.61 17.59 -12.78
CA VAL A 154 7.29 16.53 -11.81
C VAL A 154 5.82 16.09 -11.83
N GLY A 155 4.98 16.68 -12.69
CA GLY A 155 3.58 16.29 -12.85
C GLY A 155 2.64 16.72 -11.72
N PHE A 156 3.07 17.65 -10.87
CA PHE A 156 2.24 18.21 -9.79
C PHE A 156 1.10 19.09 -10.31
N ALA A 157 1.28 19.73 -11.47
CA ALA A 157 0.27 20.51 -12.16
C ALA A 157 -0.50 21.50 -11.26
N ALA A 158 0.21 22.34 -10.49
CA ALA A 158 -0.44 23.31 -9.61
C ALA A 158 -1.20 24.36 -10.44
N LEU A 159 -2.54 24.32 -10.37
CA LEU A 159 -3.40 25.28 -11.03
C LEU A 159 -3.65 26.51 -10.13
N PRO A 160 -3.70 27.73 -10.69
CA PRO A 160 -3.89 28.97 -9.92
C PRO A 160 -5.36 29.21 -9.58
N ALA A 161 -5.90 28.36 -8.70
CA ALA A 161 -7.29 28.37 -8.25
C ALA A 161 -7.67 29.64 -7.46
N GLY A 162 -6.68 30.44 -7.03
CA GLY A 162 -6.89 31.57 -6.13
C GLY A 162 -7.20 31.12 -4.71
N MET A 163 -7.95 31.95 -3.99
CA MET A 163 -8.34 31.71 -2.60
C MET A 163 -9.72 32.28 -2.30
N LEU A 164 -10.33 31.76 -1.23
CA LEU A 164 -11.48 32.35 -0.56
C LEU A 164 -10.99 33.11 0.68
N GLY A 165 -11.24 34.40 0.75
CA GLY A 165 -10.84 35.27 1.86
C GLY A 165 -11.97 35.56 2.84
N TYR A 166 -11.71 36.51 3.74
CA TYR A 166 -12.66 37.00 4.75
C TYR A 166 -13.99 37.45 4.12
N GLU A 167 -15.11 37.19 4.81
CA GLU A 167 -16.49 37.48 4.34
C GLU A 167 -16.89 36.81 3.01
N GLY A 168 -16.13 35.82 2.55
CA GLY A 168 -16.45 35.05 1.34
C GLY A 168 -16.03 35.74 0.02
N TYR A 169 -15.13 36.73 0.08
CA TYR A 169 -14.56 37.34 -1.12
C TYR A 169 -13.53 36.41 -1.77
N TYR A 170 -13.58 36.25 -3.10
CA TYR A 170 -12.64 35.43 -3.86
C TYR A 170 -11.54 36.29 -4.48
N ASP A 171 -10.30 35.82 -4.44
CA ASP A 171 -9.14 36.57 -4.97
C ASP A 171 -8.11 35.66 -5.65
N GLY A 172 -7.29 36.23 -6.53
CA GLY A 172 -6.08 35.59 -7.03
C GLY A 172 -6.26 34.43 -8.02
N LYS A 173 -7.45 34.20 -8.59
CA LYS A 173 -7.60 33.22 -9.68
C LYS A 173 -6.74 33.63 -10.87
N GLY A 174 -6.00 32.68 -11.45
CA GLY A 174 -5.01 32.93 -12.50
C GLY A 174 -3.65 33.39 -11.97
N PHE A 175 -3.59 33.89 -10.73
CA PHE A 175 -2.39 34.53 -10.18
C PHE A 175 -1.74 33.75 -9.02
N THR A 176 -2.53 33.04 -8.21
CA THR A 176 -2.06 32.33 -7.01
C THR A 176 -2.61 30.90 -6.95
N ALA A 177 -1.78 29.96 -6.51
CA ALA A 177 -2.21 28.63 -6.05
C ALA A 177 -1.84 28.46 -4.57
N GLY A 178 -2.82 28.13 -3.74
CA GLY A 178 -2.64 27.84 -2.32
C GLY A 178 -3.08 26.41 -2.00
N PHE A 179 -2.28 25.67 -1.23
CA PHE A 179 -2.58 24.30 -0.81
C PHE A 179 -2.47 24.18 0.70
N TRP A 180 -3.54 23.74 1.35
CA TRP A 180 -3.52 23.53 2.79
C TRP A 180 -2.49 22.48 3.22
N SER A 181 -1.90 22.70 4.40
CA SER A 181 -1.18 21.70 5.16
C SER A 181 -1.98 21.33 6.40
N SER A 182 -1.90 20.08 6.88
CA SER A 182 -2.47 19.69 8.17
C SER A 182 -1.74 20.28 9.39
N THR A 183 -0.56 20.88 9.21
CA THR A 183 0.21 21.47 10.31
C THR A 183 -0.38 22.82 10.76
N GLU A 184 -0.68 22.92 12.05
CA GLU A 184 -1.19 24.14 12.68
C GLU A 184 -0.19 25.30 12.63
N GLY A 185 -0.68 26.54 12.57
CA GLY A 185 0.15 27.74 12.59
C GLY A 185 0.58 28.18 13.99
N ASP A 186 1.20 29.35 14.10
CA ASP A 186 1.76 29.87 15.36
C ASP A 186 0.70 30.13 16.45
N ASN A 187 -0.58 30.15 16.09
CA ASN A 187 -1.71 30.27 17.01
C ASN A 187 -2.96 29.57 16.46
N ASP A 188 -3.97 29.49 17.33
CA ASP A 188 -5.26 28.82 17.10
C ASP A 188 -6.09 29.39 15.94
N THR A 189 -5.75 30.58 15.41
CA THR A 189 -6.44 31.18 14.27
C THR A 189 -5.73 30.95 12.93
N LEU A 190 -4.54 30.37 12.94
CA LEU A 190 -3.68 30.19 11.77
C LEU A 190 -3.40 28.70 11.48
N ALA A 191 -3.16 28.40 10.20
CA ALA A 191 -2.70 27.11 9.72
C ALA A 191 -1.66 27.29 8.60
N ASN A 192 -0.79 26.30 8.41
CA ASN A 192 0.21 26.34 7.35
C ASN A 192 -0.41 26.00 6.00
N TYR A 193 0.10 26.64 4.95
CA TYR A 193 -0.27 26.33 3.57
C TYR A 193 0.91 26.62 2.64
N LEU A 194 1.03 25.82 1.58
CA LEU A 194 1.94 26.08 0.48
C LEU A 194 1.34 27.14 -0.43
N ILE A 195 2.11 28.15 -0.80
CA ILE A 195 1.69 29.20 -1.75
C ILE A 195 2.68 29.34 -2.90
N MET A 196 2.12 29.45 -4.10
CA MET A 196 2.83 29.78 -5.34
C MET A 196 2.11 30.94 -6.04
N ARG A 197 2.87 31.81 -6.69
CA ARG A 197 2.37 32.98 -7.41
C ARG A 197 2.89 33.03 -8.85
N SER A 198 2.18 33.71 -9.74
CA SER A 198 2.60 33.88 -11.14
C SER A 198 3.88 34.69 -11.27
N ASP A 199 4.08 35.68 -10.40
CA ASP A 199 5.20 36.64 -10.42
C ASP A 199 6.49 36.16 -9.73
N TYR A 200 6.48 34.94 -9.17
CA TYR A 200 7.63 34.35 -8.48
C TYR A 200 7.91 32.90 -8.93
N GLU A 201 9.18 32.52 -8.88
CA GLU A 201 9.64 31.13 -9.07
C GLU A 201 9.75 30.36 -7.75
N GLU A 202 9.47 31.03 -6.63
CA GLU A 202 9.57 30.49 -5.28
C GLU A 202 8.23 29.91 -4.80
N ALA A 203 8.24 28.67 -4.28
CA ALA A 203 7.10 28.09 -3.56
C ALA A 203 7.39 28.19 -2.07
N ARG A 204 6.47 28.73 -1.27
CA ARG A 204 6.70 28.98 0.17
C ARG A 204 5.67 28.31 1.04
N LEU A 205 6.09 27.81 2.20
CA LEU A 205 5.19 27.56 3.32
C LEU A 205 4.93 28.87 4.04
N ASN A 206 3.66 29.19 4.25
CA ASN A 206 3.21 30.40 4.93
C ASN A 206 2.05 30.08 5.87
N GLN A 207 1.66 31.05 6.71
CA GLN A 207 0.54 30.89 7.64
C GLN A 207 -0.64 31.76 7.23
N GLY A 208 -1.82 31.14 7.15
CA GLY A 208 -3.06 31.75 6.69
C GLY A 208 -4.16 31.58 7.72
N SER A 209 -5.17 32.46 7.70
CA SER A 209 -6.32 32.30 8.58
C SER A 209 -7.04 31.00 8.28
N ARG A 210 -7.39 30.22 9.32
CA ARG A 210 -8.17 28.97 9.19
C ARG A 210 -9.54 29.16 8.53
N ASN A 211 -10.06 30.40 8.54
CA ASN A 211 -11.33 30.78 7.91
C ASN A 211 -11.20 31.08 6.40
N TYR A 212 -9.99 31.05 5.85
CA TYR A 212 -9.80 31.20 4.40
C TYR A 212 -9.97 29.86 3.71
N GLY A 213 -10.21 29.88 2.41
CA GLY A 213 -10.28 28.68 1.58
C GLY A 213 -9.09 28.59 0.64
N TYR A 214 -8.38 27.46 0.72
CA TYR A 214 -7.32 27.08 -0.22
C TYR A 214 -7.63 25.69 -0.81
N SER A 215 -6.94 25.35 -1.89
CA SER A 215 -7.06 24.02 -2.50
C SER A 215 -6.44 22.95 -1.59
N ILE A 216 -6.77 21.69 -1.87
CA ILE A 216 -6.17 20.53 -1.22
C ILE A 216 -5.56 19.66 -2.29
N ARG A 217 -4.39 19.11 -1.99
CA ARG A 217 -3.79 18.04 -2.77
C ARG A 217 -3.38 16.96 -1.80
N CYS A 218 -4.09 15.84 -1.85
CA CYS A 218 -3.87 14.79 -0.89
C CYS A 218 -2.59 14.03 -1.20
N LEU A 219 -1.98 13.54 -0.14
CA LEU A 219 -0.80 12.71 -0.14
C LEU A 219 -1.22 11.31 0.32
N TYR A 220 -0.75 10.26 -0.35
CA TYR A 220 -1.03 8.88 0.05
C TYR A 220 -0.18 8.50 1.27
N GLY A 221 -0.78 7.75 2.20
CA GLY A 221 -0.15 7.33 3.44
C GLY A 221 -0.93 7.77 4.67
N ASP A 222 -0.38 7.49 5.85
CA ASP A 222 -0.89 8.00 7.13
C ASP A 222 0.13 8.99 7.68
N VAL A 223 -0.32 10.00 8.45
CA VAL A 223 0.56 11.07 8.93
C VAL A 223 1.45 10.54 10.06
N ASP A 224 2.67 10.10 9.73
CA ASP A 224 3.74 9.89 10.72
C ASP A 224 4.15 11.24 11.32
N ARG A 225 3.53 11.66 12.43
CA ARG A 225 3.94 12.85 13.22
C ARG A 225 5.23 12.63 14.02
N SER A 226 6.23 11.96 13.45
CA SER A 226 7.58 11.88 14.01
C SER A 226 8.58 12.79 13.27
N SER A 227 8.13 13.95 12.83
CA SER A 227 8.99 15.11 12.59
C SER A 227 8.09 16.34 12.77
N SER A 228 8.30 17.12 13.83
CA SER A 228 8.98 18.40 13.67
C SER A 228 9.68 18.90 14.96
N SER A 229 10.99 19.07 14.82
CA SER A 229 11.87 20.10 15.41
C SER A 229 12.11 20.22 16.93
N SER A 230 13.42 20.17 17.21
CA SER A 230 14.17 20.58 18.40
C SER A 230 13.85 21.96 18.97
N VAL A 231 13.53 22.01 20.28
CA VAL A 231 14.01 23.04 21.22
C VAL A 231 14.33 22.38 22.57
N SER A 232 15.42 22.84 23.19
CA SER A 232 16.15 22.26 24.33
C SER A 232 15.59 22.53 25.74
N GLU A 233 15.90 21.59 26.64
CA GLU A 233 15.81 21.58 28.12
C GLU A 233 14.39 21.44 28.72
N SER A 234 14.07 20.52 29.65
CA SER A 234 14.85 19.85 30.69
C SER A 234 14.15 18.56 31.18
N SER A 235 14.92 17.73 31.89
CA SER A 235 14.66 16.38 32.39
C SER A 235 13.23 16.02 32.86
N SER A 236 12.63 15.00 32.22
CA SER A 236 12.00 13.87 32.94
C SER A 236 11.96 12.66 32.01
N SER A 237 12.17 11.47 32.58
CA SER A 237 12.31 10.19 31.88
C SER A 237 10.98 9.72 31.30
N GLN A 238 10.82 9.73 29.98
CA GLN A 238 9.76 8.97 29.29
C GLN A 238 10.39 7.88 28.42
N ARG A 239 9.90 6.67 28.60
CA ARG A 239 10.26 5.48 27.84
C ARG A 239 9.70 5.61 26.43
N SER A 240 10.55 5.51 25.43
CA SER A 240 10.17 5.26 24.04
C SER A 240 9.73 3.79 23.93
N PHE A 241 8.44 3.56 23.68
CA PHE A 241 7.94 2.25 23.25
C PHE A 241 7.99 2.22 21.72
N GLU A 242 8.74 1.27 21.16
CA GLU A 242 8.65 0.93 19.74
C GLU A 242 7.40 0.04 19.59
N TYR A 243 6.38 0.54 18.90
CA TYR A 243 5.19 -0.23 18.55
C TYR A 243 5.31 -0.73 17.11
N SER A 244 5.09 -2.02 16.87
CA SER A 244 5.07 -2.60 15.53
C SER A 244 3.60 -2.73 15.08
N PHE A 245 3.25 -2.04 13.99
CA PHE A 245 1.93 -2.12 13.38
C PHE A 245 1.95 -3.21 12.30
N GLY A 246 0.89 -4.02 12.23
CA GLY A 246 0.73 -5.08 11.24
C GLY A 246 -0.71 -5.16 10.72
N GLU A 247 -0.98 -6.15 9.89
CA GLU A 247 -2.30 -6.40 9.31
C GLU A 247 -2.64 -7.89 9.38
N PHE A 248 -3.92 -8.22 9.53
CA PHE A 248 -4.43 -9.59 9.53
C PHE A 248 -5.69 -9.66 8.65
N PHE A 249 -5.65 -10.49 7.61
CA PHE A 249 -6.82 -10.75 6.78
C PHE A 249 -7.65 -11.90 7.37
N ASP A 250 -8.90 -11.62 7.73
CA ASP A 250 -9.90 -12.60 8.14
C ASP A 250 -10.71 -13.03 6.91
N ASP A 251 -10.49 -14.24 6.43
CA ASP A 251 -11.17 -14.79 5.26
C ASP A 251 -12.67 -15.00 5.49
N ARG A 252 -13.10 -15.12 6.76
CA ARG A 252 -14.50 -15.38 7.13
C ARG A 252 -15.39 -14.17 6.91
N ASP A 253 -14.86 -12.96 6.93
CA ASP A 253 -15.57 -11.72 6.56
C ASP A 253 -14.90 -10.90 5.44
N SER A 254 -13.80 -11.41 4.87
CA SER A 254 -13.03 -10.74 3.82
C SER A 254 -12.53 -9.36 4.23
N ARG A 255 -12.17 -9.17 5.50
CA ARG A 255 -11.66 -7.90 6.03
C ARG A 255 -10.22 -8.05 6.50
N THR A 256 -9.44 -7.01 6.22
CA THR A 256 -8.15 -6.82 6.86
C THR A 256 -8.33 -5.99 8.11
N TYR A 257 -7.92 -6.54 9.26
CA TYR A 257 -7.87 -5.86 10.55
C TYR A 257 -6.44 -5.38 10.80
N LYS A 258 -6.28 -4.13 11.22
CA LYS A 258 -4.99 -3.65 11.73
C LYS A 258 -4.63 -4.40 13.00
N THR A 259 -3.34 -4.66 13.19
CA THR A 259 -2.77 -5.29 14.38
C THR A 259 -1.67 -4.42 14.97
N ILE A 260 -1.43 -4.57 16.26
CA ILE A 260 -0.46 -3.77 16.99
C ILE A 260 0.21 -4.61 18.08
N GLU A 261 1.54 -4.57 18.11
CA GLU A 261 2.31 -5.17 19.20
C GLU A 261 2.45 -4.18 20.36
N ILE A 262 1.90 -4.55 21.52
CA ILE A 262 2.03 -3.80 22.77
C ILE A 262 2.75 -4.68 23.78
N GLY A 263 4.00 -4.33 24.07
CA GLY A 263 4.87 -5.16 24.90
C GLY A 263 5.21 -6.46 24.19
N SER A 264 4.74 -7.59 24.72
CA SER A 264 4.92 -8.92 24.10
C SER A 264 3.63 -9.51 23.53
N GLN A 265 2.57 -8.70 23.45
CA GLN A 265 1.25 -9.14 22.99
C GLN A 265 0.91 -8.45 21.68
N THR A 266 0.51 -9.23 20.67
CA THR A 266 -0.03 -8.67 19.42
C THR A 266 -1.54 -8.65 19.48
N TRP A 267 -2.12 -7.47 19.42
CA TRP A 267 -3.56 -7.22 19.52
C TRP A 267 -4.13 -6.83 18.16
N MET A 268 -5.38 -7.16 17.90
CA MET A 268 -6.14 -6.41 16.88
C MET A 268 -6.25 -4.96 17.35
N ALA A 269 -5.89 -4.02 16.48
CA ALA A 269 -6.03 -2.58 16.67
C ALA A 269 -7.46 -2.09 16.37
N GLU A 270 -8.31 -2.97 15.83
CA GLU A 270 -9.73 -2.69 15.56
C GLU A 270 -10.66 -3.67 16.28
N ASN A 271 -11.89 -3.22 16.54
CA ASN A 271 -12.94 -4.11 17.06
C ASN A 271 -13.40 -5.05 15.95
N LEU A 272 -13.61 -6.32 16.29
CA LEU A 272 -14.00 -7.36 15.34
C LEU A 272 -15.38 -7.07 14.72
N ARG A 273 -15.51 -7.29 13.41
CA ARG A 273 -16.73 -7.05 12.61
C ARG A 273 -17.36 -8.32 12.04
N PHE A 274 -16.82 -9.49 12.39
CA PHE A 274 -17.30 -10.79 11.93
C PHE A 274 -18.78 -11.02 12.27
N GLU A 275 -19.61 -11.19 11.25
CA GLU A 275 -21.04 -11.38 11.43
C GLU A 275 -21.39 -12.82 11.77
N MET A 276 -22.04 -13.02 12.91
CA MET A 276 -22.54 -14.31 13.37
C MET A 276 -23.85 -14.18 14.18
N GLU A 277 -24.49 -15.30 14.48
CA GLU A 277 -25.62 -15.36 15.40
C GLU A 277 -25.23 -14.74 16.75
N ASP A 278 -26.14 -13.97 17.35
CA ASP A 278 -25.91 -13.20 18.59
C ASP A 278 -24.80 -12.14 18.52
N SER A 279 -24.54 -11.61 17.32
CA SER A 279 -23.75 -10.39 17.11
C SER A 279 -24.59 -9.27 16.48
N TYR A 280 -24.45 -8.04 16.99
CA TYR A 280 -25.33 -6.91 16.68
C TYR A 280 -24.52 -5.66 16.31
N CYS A 281 -25.06 -4.83 15.41
CA CYS A 281 -24.60 -3.44 15.31
C CYS A 281 -25.24 -2.62 16.44
N TYR A 282 -24.55 -1.57 16.90
CA TYR A 282 -25.20 -0.62 17.80
C TYR A 282 -26.48 -0.06 17.16
N ASN A 283 -27.58 0.05 17.91
CA ASN A 283 -28.91 0.44 17.41
C ASN A 283 -29.44 -0.38 16.22
N ASP A 284 -28.87 -1.56 15.95
CA ASP A 284 -29.19 -2.39 14.78
C ASP A 284 -28.97 -1.66 13.43
N GLU A 285 -28.11 -0.64 13.37
CA GLU A 285 -27.78 0.08 12.14
C GLU A 285 -26.40 -0.31 11.60
N GLY A 286 -26.33 -0.69 10.32
CA GLY A 286 -25.10 -1.17 9.67
C GLY A 286 -23.91 -0.19 9.74
N ARG A 287 -24.16 1.12 9.74
CA ARG A 287 -23.09 2.13 9.88
C ARG A 287 -22.32 1.99 11.20
N TYR A 288 -22.99 1.62 12.28
CA TYR A 288 -22.33 1.47 13.57
C TYR A 288 -21.43 0.23 13.64
N CYS A 289 -21.72 -0.81 12.85
CA CYS A 289 -20.78 -1.90 12.63
C CYS A 289 -19.52 -1.44 11.89
N VAL A 290 -19.64 -0.43 11.03
CA VAL A 290 -18.50 0.15 10.31
C VAL A 290 -17.69 1.10 11.22
N ASP A 291 -18.35 1.85 12.09
CA ASP A 291 -17.68 2.83 12.94
C ASP A 291 -17.07 2.21 14.20
N TYR A 292 -17.76 1.22 14.81
CA TYR A 292 -17.44 0.71 16.15
C TYR A 292 -17.14 -0.79 16.21
N GLY A 293 -17.32 -1.53 15.12
CA GLY A 293 -17.33 -2.99 15.16
C GLY A 293 -18.67 -3.56 15.64
N ARG A 294 -18.74 -4.89 15.81
CA ARG A 294 -19.94 -5.59 16.29
C ARG A 294 -19.92 -5.78 17.81
N LEU A 295 -21.11 -5.86 18.39
CA LEU A 295 -21.37 -6.20 19.78
C LEU A 295 -21.82 -7.66 19.86
N TYR A 296 -21.07 -8.49 20.57
CA TYR A 296 -21.28 -9.93 20.66
C TYR A 296 -21.81 -10.29 22.04
N VAL A 297 -22.82 -11.15 22.11
CA VAL A 297 -23.15 -11.85 23.36
C VAL A 297 -21.96 -12.71 23.77
N TRP A 298 -21.70 -12.90 25.06
CA TRP A 298 -20.46 -13.55 25.53
C TRP A 298 -20.25 -14.95 24.92
N THR A 299 -21.31 -15.73 24.73
CA THR A 299 -21.22 -17.04 24.08
C THR A 299 -20.80 -16.96 22.62
N ALA A 300 -21.23 -15.92 21.89
CA ALA A 300 -20.76 -15.66 20.52
C ALA A 300 -19.32 -15.15 20.52
N ALA A 301 -18.96 -14.29 21.49
CA ALA A 301 -17.62 -13.73 21.62
C ALA A 301 -16.53 -14.81 21.77
N GLN A 302 -16.82 -15.94 22.43
CA GLN A 302 -15.90 -17.08 22.59
C GLN A 302 -15.45 -17.68 21.26
N GLU A 303 -16.31 -17.64 20.25
CA GLU A 303 -16.10 -18.27 18.94
C GLU A 303 -15.85 -17.23 17.83
N ALA A 304 -15.87 -15.95 18.16
CA ALA A 304 -15.81 -14.87 17.18
C ALA A 304 -14.39 -14.68 16.61
N CYS A 305 -13.35 -14.87 17.43
CA CYS A 305 -11.97 -14.65 16.98
C CYS A 305 -11.52 -15.69 15.93
N PRO A 306 -10.72 -15.28 14.93
CA PRO A 306 -10.24 -16.15 13.85
C PRO A 306 -9.16 -17.11 14.33
N ASP A 307 -8.89 -18.15 13.54
CA ASP A 307 -7.78 -19.08 13.81
C ASP A 307 -6.45 -18.32 13.95
N GLY A 308 -5.65 -18.70 14.95
CA GLY A 308 -4.43 -17.97 15.32
C GLY A 308 -4.66 -16.79 16.28
N TRP A 309 -5.91 -16.44 16.54
CA TRP A 309 -6.32 -15.41 17.48
C TRP A 309 -7.30 -15.98 18.52
N HIS A 310 -7.42 -15.31 19.67
CA HIS A 310 -8.38 -15.70 20.68
C HIS A 310 -8.98 -14.50 21.43
N LEU A 311 -10.10 -14.74 22.10
CA LEU A 311 -10.71 -13.77 23.01
C LEU A 311 -9.81 -13.64 24.27
N PRO A 312 -9.39 -12.43 24.66
CA PRO A 312 -8.37 -12.23 25.68
C PRO A 312 -8.81 -12.68 27.06
N SER A 313 -7.89 -13.21 27.86
CA SER A 313 -8.11 -13.50 29.27
C SER A 313 -8.01 -12.24 30.14
N PRO A 314 -8.52 -12.27 31.40
CA PRO A 314 -8.31 -11.15 32.32
C PRO A 314 -6.81 -10.88 32.57
N GLU A 315 -5.98 -11.92 32.62
CA GLU A 315 -4.53 -11.80 32.80
C GLU A 315 -3.83 -11.16 31.60
N GLU A 316 -4.34 -11.38 30.39
CA GLU A 316 -3.82 -10.73 29.18
C GLU A 316 -4.17 -9.25 29.14
N PHE A 317 -5.37 -8.88 29.59
CA PHE A 317 -5.69 -7.47 29.83
C PHE A 317 -4.85 -6.86 30.95
N ASP A 318 -4.59 -7.57 32.05
CA ASP A 318 -3.68 -7.09 33.09
C ASP A 318 -2.27 -6.87 32.55
N THR A 319 -1.79 -7.74 31.66
CA THR A 319 -0.49 -7.60 30.99
C THR A 319 -0.46 -6.36 30.08
N LEU A 320 -1.51 -6.13 29.30
CA LEU A 320 -1.69 -4.93 28.50
C LEU A 320 -1.64 -3.65 29.36
N LEU A 321 -2.45 -3.60 30.43
CA LEU A 321 -2.51 -2.45 31.33
C LEU A 321 -1.17 -2.20 32.05
N ALA A 322 -0.51 -3.26 32.50
CA ALA A 322 0.80 -3.17 33.15
C ALA A 322 1.91 -2.71 32.18
N THR A 323 1.81 -3.09 30.91
CA THR A 323 2.76 -2.71 29.86
C THR A 323 2.64 -1.22 29.53
N VAL A 324 1.42 -0.73 29.42
CA VAL A 324 1.13 0.68 29.12
C VAL A 324 1.37 1.58 30.34
N GLY A 325 1.07 1.10 31.54
CA GLY A 325 1.34 1.80 32.80
C GLY A 325 0.15 2.62 33.33
N ASP A 326 0.44 3.56 34.23
CA ASP A 326 -0.59 4.24 35.07
C ASP A 326 -1.63 5.04 34.26
N ASP A 327 -1.29 5.43 33.02
CA ASP A 327 -2.15 6.19 32.11
C ASP A 327 -2.86 5.30 31.06
N ALA A 328 -2.90 3.97 31.25
CA ALA A 328 -3.44 3.02 30.27
C ALA A 328 -4.86 3.35 29.81
N GLY A 329 -5.70 3.90 30.70
CA GLY A 329 -7.05 4.28 30.35
C GLY A 329 -7.10 5.44 29.36
N ILE A 330 -6.08 6.29 29.30
CA ILE A 330 -5.93 7.38 28.32
C ILE A 330 -5.29 6.84 27.04
N VAL A 331 -4.16 6.15 27.18
CA VAL A 331 -3.26 5.75 26.08
C VAL A 331 -3.85 4.68 25.14
N LEU A 332 -4.75 3.82 25.63
CA LEU A 332 -5.35 2.73 24.84
C LEU A 332 -6.50 3.18 23.94
N ARG A 333 -6.96 4.43 24.03
CA ARG A 333 -8.18 4.91 23.38
C ARG A 333 -7.90 5.45 21.97
N LYS A 334 -8.87 5.31 21.07
CA LYS A 334 -8.81 5.93 19.74
C LYS A 334 -8.94 7.45 19.87
N GLU A 335 -8.11 8.18 19.12
CA GLU A 335 -8.21 9.64 18.96
C GLU A 335 -9.61 10.00 18.45
N THR A 336 -10.36 10.76 19.25
CA THR A 336 -11.70 11.22 18.90
C THR A 336 -11.96 12.54 19.62
N ASP A 337 -12.48 13.52 18.89
CA ASP A 337 -12.89 14.83 19.42
C ASP A 337 -14.00 14.66 20.48
N TRP A 338 -13.64 14.66 21.76
CA TRP A 338 -14.63 14.72 22.84
C TRP A 338 -14.43 15.98 23.66
N GLY A 339 -15.39 16.91 23.55
CA GLY A 339 -15.41 18.14 24.31
C GLY A 339 -15.59 17.93 25.82
N TYR A 340 -14.49 17.67 26.56
CA TYR A 340 -14.15 18.27 27.86
C TYR A 340 -12.76 17.79 28.32
N PHE A 341 -11.74 18.64 28.21
CA PHE A 341 -10.58 18.73 29.12
C PHE A 341 -9.71 17.47 29.40
N ILE A 342 -9.39 16.61 28.43
CA ILE A 342 -8.32 15.60 28.61
C ILE A 342 -7.43 15.53 27.35
N PRO A 343 -6.08 15.46 27.47
CA PRO A 343 -5.18 15.38 26.31
C PRO A 343 -5.41 14.10 25.50
N ASP A 344 -5.56 14.26 24.19
CA ASP A 344 -5.82 13.21 23.22
C ASP A 344 -4.52 12.45 22.88
N GLU A 345 -4.41 11.17 23.24
CA GLU A 345 -3.24 10.34 22.92
C GLU A 345 -3.66 8.90 22.53
N ASN A 346 -3.65 8.55 21.24
CA ASN A 346 -3.68 7.15 20.75
C ASN A 346 -2.25 6.56 20.67
N SER A 347 -1.39 6.91 21.61
CA SER A 347 0.04 6.61 21.56
C SER A 347 0.37 5.11 21.64
N SER A 348 -0.60 4.24 21.92
CA SER A 348 -0.44 2.78 21.91
C SER A 348 -0.80 2.07 20.61
N GLY A 349 -1.53 2.72 19.69
CA GLY A 349 -2.09 2.06 18.50
C GLY A 349 -3.23 1.07 18.77
N PHE A 350 -3.59 0.79 20.03
CA PHE A 350 -4.71 -0.09 20.39
C PHE A 350 -6.05 0.45 19.92
N SER A 351 -6.22 1.78 19.80
CA SER A 351 -7.39 2.41 19.18
C SER A 351 -8.75 1.92 19.74
N ALA A 352 -8.91 1.86 21.07
CA ALA A 352 -10.17 1.46 21.68
C ALA A 352 -11.30 2.45 21.35
N LEU A 353 -12.37 1.94 20.73
CA LEU A 353 -13.54 2.69 20.29
C LEU A 353 -14.66 2.65 21.34
N PHE A 354 -15.24 3.82 21.67
CA PHE A 354 -16.39 3.95 22.59
C PHE A 354 -17.73 3.57 21.94
N GLY A 355 -17.81 2.33 21.44
CA GLY A 355 -19.02 1.81 20.79
C GLY A 355 -20.20 1.53 21.72
N GLY A 356 -20.06 1.76 23.02
CA GLY A 356 -21.09 1.42 24.01
C GLY A 356 -21.31 -0.08 24.13
N PHE A 357 -22.50 -0.47 24.61
CA PHE A 357 -22.91 -1.87 24.71
C PHE A 357 -24.41 -2.04 24.43
N ARG A 358 -24.83 -3.29 24.27
CA ARG A 358 -26.22 -3.72 24.15
C ARG A 358 -26.62 -4.52 25.40
N GLY A 359 -27.62 -4.07 26.14
CA GLY A 359 -28.15 -4.82 27.28
C GLY A 359 -28.87 -6.10 26.85
N ASN A 360 -28.97 -7.06 27.77
CA ASN A 360 -29.73 -8.30 27.60
C ASN A 360 -31.24 -8.07 27.30
N ASP A 361 -31.75 -6.88 27.58
CA ASP A 361 -33.11 -6.42 27.28
C ASP A 361 -33.26 -5.88 25.85
N GLY A 362 -32.14 -5.79 25.11
CA GLY A 362 -32.06 -5.28 23.75
C GLY A 362 -31.86 -3.78 23.64
N ASN A 363 -31.75 -3.05 24.75
CA ASN A 363 -31.49 -1.61 24.72
C ASN A 363 -29.99 -1.31 24.57
N TYR A 364 -29.67 -0.23 23.88
CA TYR A 364 -28.29 0.22 23.67
C TYR A 364 -27.95 1.40 24.57
N ALA A 365 -26.72 1.48 25.06
CA ALA A 365 -26.28 2.56 25.94
C ALA A 365 -24.79 2.89 25.77
N HIS A 366 -24.40 4.08 26.22
CA HIS A 366 -23.00 4.55 26.32
C HIS A 366 -22.19 4.68 25.03
N GLU A 367 -22.85 4.78 23.87
CA GLU A 367 -22.17 5.19 22.63
C GLU A 367 -21.50 6.56 22.83
N GLY A 368 -20.27 6.66 22.31
CA GLY A 368 -19.42 7.83 22.42
C GLY A 368 -18.87 8.13 23.81
N THR A 369 -19.17 7.31 24.83
CA THR A 369 -18.76 7.61 26.22
C THR A 369 -18.02 6.49 26.92
N MET A 370 -18.25 5.22 26.56
CA MET A 370 -17.56 4.08 27.15
C MET A 370 -17.27 2.98 26.12
N ALA A 371 -16.17 2.24 26.34
CA ALA A 371 -15.86 1.00 25.65
C ALA A 371 -15.95 -0.20 26.60
N PHE A 372 -16.44 -1.32 26.07
CA PHE A 372 -16.57 -2.59 26.77
C PHE A 372 -16.01 -3.70 25.89
N PHE A 373 -15.00 -4.41 26.39
CA PHE A 373 -14.37 -5.53 25.69
C PHE A 373 -14.55 -6.82 26.47
N TRP A 374 -15.14 -7.83 25.82
CA TRP A 374 -15.27 -9.14 26.45
C TRP A 374 -13.91 -9.78 26.72
N SER A 375 -13.83 -10.44 27.87
CA SER A 375 -12.80 -11.44 28.16
C SER A 375 -13.36 -12.86 28.01
N ASN A 376 -12.46 -13.82 27.80
CA ASN A 376 -12.81 -15.24 27.72
C ASN A 376 -13.30 -15.89 29.02
N SER A 377 -13.37 -15.14 30.12
CA SER A 377 -13.72 -15.66 31.45
C SER A 377 -15.09 -15.18 31.94
N ILE A 378 -15.77 -16.03 32.71
CA ILE A 378 -16.97 -15.67 33.48
C ILE A 378 -16.66 -15.62 34.98
N ALA A 379 -17.38 -14.74 35.68
CA ALA A 379 -17.35 -14.63 37.12
C ALA A 379 -17.85 -15.92 37.80
N PRO A 380 -17.46 -16.19 39.06
CA PRO A 380 -17.88 -17.38 39.80
C PRO A 380 -19.41 -17.52 39.99
N ASN A 381 -20.17 -16.45 39.76
CA ASN A 381 -21.63 -16.47 39.78
C ASN A 381 -22.24 -17.22 38.57
N GLY A 382 -21.44 -17.52 37.54
CA GLY A 382 -21.82 -18.30 36.35
C GLY A 382 -22.69 -17.55 35.34
N VAL A 383 -22.95 -16.26 35.56
CA VAL A 383 -23.86 -15.44 34.71
C VAL A 383 -23.24 -14.12 34.29
N SER A 384 -22.21 -13.64 34.98
CA SER A 384 -21.52 -12.40 34.62
C SER A 384 -20.21 -12.70 33.92
N GLY A 385 -19.88 -11.96 32.86
CA GLY A 385 -18.59 -12.06 32.17
C GLY A 385 -17.59 -11.01 32.67
N TYR A 386 -16.30 -11.28 32.47
CA TYR A 386 -15.25 -10.28 32.68
C TYR A 386 -15.15 -9.33 31.47
N ASN A 387 -15.05 -8.03 31.72
CA ASN A 387 -14.90 -6.98 30.72
C ASN A 387 -13.74 -6.05 31.05
N LEU A 388 -12.94 -5.68 30.05
CA LEU A 388 -12.15 -4.46 30.11
C LEU A 388 -13.08 -3.28 29.80
N VAL A 389 -13.22 -2.36 30.76
CA VAL A 389 -14.10 -1.19 30.66
C VAL A 389 -13.27 0.08 30.70
N MET A 390 -13.54 0.97 29.75
CA MET A 390 -12.92 2.29 29.65
C MET A 390 -13.99 3.36 29.49
N ASP A 391 -13.77 4.54 30.07
CA ASP A 391 -14.66 5.71 29.87
C ASP A 391 -13.87 6.95 29.41
N GLY A 392 -14.55 8.05 29.08
CA GLY A 392 -13.89 9.28 28.62
C GLY A 392 -13.00 10.00 29.64
N SER A 393 -12.96 9.60 30.91
CA SER A 393 -12.25 10.33 31.98
C SER A 393 -10.80 9.90 32.22
N GLY A 394 -10.30 8.90 31.49
CA GLY A 394 -9.04 8.21 31.81
C GLY A 394 -9.24 6.92 32.60
N TYR A 395 -10.47 6.59 33.00
CA TYR A 395 -10.74 5.39 33.76
C TYR A 395 -10.60 4.14 32.89
N VAL A 396 -9.87 3.15 33.40
CA VAL A 396 -9.82 1.79 32.87
C VAL A 396 -9.83 0.78 34.01
N SER A 397 -10.60 -0.30 33.85
CA SER A 397 -10.61 -1.40 34.81
C SER A 397 -11.13 -2.68 34.19
N ILE A 398 -10.63 -3.82 34.66
CA ILE A 398 -11.27 -5.11 34.43
C ILE A 398 -12.39 -5.28 35.47
N ARG A 399 -13.60 -5.61 35.02
CA ARG A 399 -14.81 -5.79 35.86
C ARG A 399 -15.49 -7.11 35.55
N ASP A 400 -16.25 -7.66 36.49
CA ASP A 400 -16.81 -9.02 36.43
C ASP A 400 -18.33 -9.06 36.66
N ASN A 401 -19.01 -7.93 36.46
CA ASN A 401 -20.40 -7.73 36.87
C ASN A 401 -21.37 -7.45 35.71
N TYR A 402 -20.95 -7.63 34.45
CA TYR A 402 -21.80 -7.47 33.26
C TYR A 402 -22.46 -8.80 32.91
N ASP A 403 -23.73 -8.78 32.51
CA ASP A 403 -24.46 -9.99 32.19
C ASP A 403 -23.86 -10.61 30.93
N SER A 404 -23.56 -11.91 30.96
CA SER A 404 -23.06 -12.65 29.79
C SER A 404 -24.01 -12.59 28.59
N ALA A 405 -25.29 -12.25 28.81
CA ALA A 405 -26.29 -11.97 27.77
C ALA A 405 -26.20 -10.55 27.16
N ASP A 406 -25.35 -9.66 27.69
CA ASP A 406 -25.08 -8.35 27.10
C ASP A 406 -24.21 -8.49 25.84
N GLY A 407 -24.41 -7.60 24.87
CA GLY A 407 -23.56 -7.45 23.70
C GLY A 407 -22.43 -6.45 23.96
N ASN A 408 -21.18 -6.91 24.00
CA ASN A 408 -19.99 -6.07 24.12
C ASN A 408 -19.02 -6.30 22.95
N SER A 409 -18.09 -5.39 22.73
CA SER A 409 -17.13 -5.50 21.64
C SER A 409 -16.15 -6.65 21.87
N VAL A 410 -15.66 -7.23 20.77
CA VAL A 410 -14.57 -8.22 20.78
C VAL A 410 -13.32 -7.59 20.16
N ARG A 411 -12.18 -7.84 20.80
CA ARG A 411 -10.86 -7.47 20.31
C ARG A 411 -9.93 -8.64 20.55
N CYS A 412 -9.51 -9.28 19.48
CA CYS A 412 -8.75 -10.51 19.57
C CYS A 412 -7.27 -10.24 19.83
N ILE A 413 -6.62 -11.18 20.49
CA ILE A 413 -5.18 -11.22 20.73
C ILE A 413 -4.58 -12.43 20.00
N MET A 414 -3.41 -12.26 19.40
CA MET A 414 -2.71 -13.33 18.69
C MET A 414 -2.18 -14.36 19.71
N ASN A 415 -2.25 -15.63 19.36
CA ASN A 415 -1.69 -16.70 20.19
C ASN A 415 -0.17 -16.50 20.34
N GLY A 416 0.32 -16.11 21.53
CA GLY A 416 1.74 -15.85 21.76
C GLY A 416 2.62 -17.10 21.65
N GLU A 417 3.85 -16.96 21.14
CA GLU A 417 4.86 -18.01 21.19
C GLU A 417 5.21 -18.37 22.64
N GLY A 418 4.76 -19.54 23.09
CA GLY A 418 5.09 -20.06 24.40
C GLY A 418 6.57 -20.45 24.52
N PHE A 419 7.33 -19.71 25.34
CA PHE A 419 8.51 -20.17 26.10
C PHE A 419 9.48 -21.16 25.40
N SER A 420 10.61 -20.66 24.87
CA SER A 420 11.96 -21.15 25.27
C SER A 420 13.14 -20.40 24.60
N SER A 421 13.96 -19.79 25.46
CA SER A 421 15.41 -19.54 25.36
C SER A 421 16.07 -18.98 24.09
N SER A 422 16.43 -17.68 24.20
CA SER A 422 17.74 -17.07 23.90
C SER A 422 18.41 -17.34 22.54
N SER A 423 18.61 -16.28 21.75
CA SER A 423 19.82 -15.44 21.81
C SER A 423 19.80 -14.33 20.75
N SER A 424 20.43 -13.24 21.10
CA SER A 424 20.33 -11.90 20.53
C SER A 424 21.27 -11.61 19.35
N ALA A 425 20.82 -10.63 18.56
CA ALA A 425 21.57 -9.49 18.00
C ALA A 425 21.98 -9.55 16.51
N GLY A 426 21.50 -8.53 15.78
CA GLY A 426 22.04 -8.12 14.49
C GLY A 426 21.14 -7.12 13.76
N SER A 427 21.14 -5.86 14.20
CA SER A 427 20.45 -4.72 13.58
C SER A 427 21.04 -4.36 12.20
N SER A 428 20.17 -4.18 11.20
CA SER A 428 20.22 -3.05 10.26
C SER A 428 18.85 -2.88 9.60
N SER A 429 18.03 -1.99 10.16
CA SER A 429 16.72 -1.62 9.62
C SER A 429 16.92 -0.82 8.34
N SER A 430 16.62 -1.45 7.20
CA SER A 430 16.31 -0.79 5.94
C SER A 430 14.80 -0.89 5.82
N SER A 431 14.10 0.23 6.01
CA SER A 431 12.66 0.34 5.83
C SER A 431 12.34 0.16 4.36
N VAL A 432 11.89 -1.04 3.99
CA VAL A 432 11.51 -1.40 2.62
C VAL A 432 9.98 -1.51 2.56
N VAL A 433 9.38 -0.76 1.63
CA VAL A 433 7.94 -0.63 1.39
C VAL A 433 7.49 -1.63 0.31
N PHE A 434 6.26 -2.13 0.45
CA PHE A 434 5.61 -3.16 -0.37
C PHE A 434 4.56 -2.54 -1.32
N TYR A 435 4.56 -2.92 -2.62
CA TYR A 435 3.47 -2.62 -3.57
C TYR A 435 3.25 -3.77 -4.56
N PRO A 436 2.00 -4.10 -4.95
CA PRO A 436 1.75 -4.83 -6.19
C PRO A 436 2.24 -3.99 -7.37
N GLY A 437 3.10 -4.54 -8.24
CA GLY A 437 3.57 -3.84 -9.44
C GLY A 437 2.52 -3.89 -10.56
N GLU A 438 2.68 -3.08 -11.61
CA GLU A 438 1.90 -3.32 -12.84
C GLU A 438 2.26 -4.70 -13.41
N ASP A 439 1.25 -5.51 -13.71
CA ASP A 439 1.47 -6.85 -14.25
C ASP A 439 2.29 -6.78 -15.56
N LEU A 440 3.25 -7.68 -15.68
CA LEU A 440 4.13 -7.81 -16.84
C LEU A 440 3.40 -8.52 -17.98
N PHE A 441 3.04 -7.80 -19.03
CA PHE A 441 2.64 -8.42 -20.29
C PHE A 441 3.87 -8.81 -21.12
N ASP A 442 4.06 -10.11 -21.35
CA ASP A 442 5.11 -10.66 -22.22
C ASP A 442 4.54 -10.91 -23.62
N ASP A 443 4.93 -10.08 -24.58
CA ASP A 443 4.44 -10.14 -25.96
C ASP A 443 4.93 -11.38 -26.73
N ARG A 444 5.96 -12.06 -26.23
CA ARG A 444 6.56 -13.23 -26.87
C ARG A 444 5.73 -14.49 -26.69
N ASP A 445 4.99 -14.60 -25.59
CA ASP A 445 4.05 -15.70 -25.31
C ASP A 445 2.59 -15.25 -25.11
N GLY A 446 2.33 -13.94 -25.02
CA GLY A 446 1.00 -13.38 -24.80
C GLY A 446 0.48 -13.56 -23.38
N GLN A 447 1.35 -13.92 -22.43
CA GLN A 447 0.98 -14.10 -21.02
C GLN A 447 1.16 -12.79 -20.24
N THR A 448 0.33 -12.62 -19.23
CA THR A 448 0.44 -11.54 -18.24
C THR A 448 0.88 -12.17 -16.93
N TYR A 449 2.02 -11.74 -16.42
CA TYR A 449 2.60 -12.22 -15.17
C TYR A 449 2.43 -11.16 -14.10
N ARG A 450 1.90 -11.56 -12.96
CA ARG A 450 1.82 -10.68 -11.80
C ARG A 450 3.20 -10.24 -11.35
N THR A 451 3.32 -9.00 -10.92
CA THR A 451 4.58 -8.46 -10.39
C THR A 451 4.39 -7.89 -8.98
N ILE A 452 5.48 -7.89 -8.21
CA ILE A 452 5.54 -7.25 -6.90
C ILE A 452 6.80 -6.41 -6.81
N THR A 453 6.75 -5.30 -6.10
CA THR A 453 7.92 -4.44 -5.89
C THR A 453 8.50 -4.71 -4.50
N ILE A 454 9.79 -5.03 -4.44
CA ILE A 454 10.54 -5.24 -3.21
C ILE A 454 11.82 -4.41 -3.33
N ASP A 455 11.92 -3.38 -2.49
CA ASP A 455 12.99 -2.38 -2.52
C ASP A 455 13.07 -1.66 -3.88
N THR A 456 14.23 -1.68 -4.55
CA THR A 456 14.47 -1.01 -5.83
C THR A 456 14.18 -1.91 -7.03
N LEU A 457 13.64 -3.10 -6.80
CA LEU A 457 13.39 -4.11 -7.83
C LEU A 457 11.91 -4.46 -7.92
N ILE A 458 11.43 -4.53 -9.16
CA ILE A 458 10.17 -5.15 -9.50
C ILE A 458 10.47 -6.61 -9.81
N TRP A 459 9.82 -7.53 -9.09
CA TRP A 459 9.95 -8.98 -9.23
C TRP A 459 8.73 -9.56 -9.93
N MET A 460 8.94 -10.56 -10.78
CA MET A 460 7.86 -11.46 -11.16
C MET A 460 7.37 -12.22 -9.92
N ALA A 461 6.08 -12.14 -9.64
CA ALA A 461 5.37 -12.93 -8.63
C ALA A 461 4.91 -14.30 -9.15
N GLU A 462 5.11 -14.58 -10.43
CA GLU A 462 4.80 -15.86 -11.06
C GLU A 462 6.02 -16.47 -11.77
N ASN A 463 6.07 -17.80 -11.83
CA ASN A 463 7.15 -18.51 -12.51
C ASN A 463 7.03 -18.26 -14.02
N LEU A 464 8.12 -17.86 -14.67
CA LEU A 464 8.12 -17.63 -16.11
C LEU A 464 7.74 -18.89 -16.89
N ASN A 465 6.78 -18.77 -17.80
CA ASN A 465 6.26 -19.86 -18.62
C ASN A 465 6.49 -19.63 -20.14
N TYR A 466 7.56 -18.90 -20.48
CA TYR A 466 7.96 -18.63 -21.85
C TYR A 466 8.47 -19.89 -22.57
N ASP A 467 7.77 -20.33 -23.62
CA ASP A 467 8.18 -21.48 -24.42
C ASP A 467 9.34 -21.14 -25.36
N GLN A 468 10.54 -21.57 -24.97
CA GLN A 468 11.74 -21.47 -25.79
C GLN A 468 12.49 -22.80 -25.91
N GLU A 469 13.39 -22.86 -26.89
CA GLU A 469 14.28 -24.00 -27.09
C GLU A 469 15.07 -24.32 -25.79
N GLY A 470 15.01 -25.59 -25.39
CA GLY A 470 15.71 -26.08 -24.20
C GLY A 470 15.00 -25.83 -22.86
N SER A 471 13.79 -25.27 -22.84
CA SER A 471 12.93 -25.24 -21.65
C SER A 471 11.99 -26.45 -21.59
N PHE A 472 11.52 -26.82 -20.40
CA PHE A 472 10.78 -28.05 -20.16
C PHE A 472 9.61 -27.86 -19.20
N CYS A 473 8.48 -28.51 -19.47
CA CYS A 473 7.47 -28.78 -18.46
C CYS A 473 7.93 -29.92 -17.56
N PHE A 474 7.54 -29.88 -16.28
CA PHE A 474 7.78 -31.01 -15.38
C PHE A 474 7.16 -32.29 -15.96
N ASP A 475 7.94 -33.38 -16.02
CA ASP A 475 7.57 -34.65 -16.65
C ASP A 475 7.12 -34.57 -18.12
N TYR A 476 7.40 -33.47 -18.81
CA TYR A 476 6.95 -33.19 -20.18
C TYR A 476 5.42 -33.14 -20.34
N GLU A 477 4.69 -32.76 -19.28
CA GLU A 477 3.24 -32.58 -19.30
C GLU A 477 2.88 -31.09 -19.36
N ASP A 478 2.09 -30.67 -20.34
CA ASP A 478 1.75 -29.27 -20.59
C ASP A 478 1.00 -28.65 -19.39
N GLU A 479 0.15 -29.42 -18.71
CA GLU A 479 -0.58 -28.99 -17.52
C GLU A 479 0.35 -28.56 -16.37
N ASN A 480 1.57 -29.12 -16.32
CA ASN A 480 2.56 -28.73 -15.33
C ASN A 480 3.22 -27.39 -15.67
N CYS A 481 3.38 -27.06 -16.96
CA CYS A 481 3.80 -25.73 -17.37
C CYS A 481 2.74 -24.68 -17.04
N GLU A 482 1.46 -24.96 -17.34
CA GLU A 482 0.35 -24.07 -17.02
C GLU A 482 0.25 -23.78 -15.53
N ARG A 483 0.47 -24.79 -14.69
CA ARG A 483 0.36 -24.65 -13.23
C ARG A 483 1.61 -24.10 -12.55
N TYR A 484 2.80 -24.52 -12.97
CA TYR A 484 4.05 -24.26 -12.23
C TYR A 484 5.08 -23.45 -13.01
N GLY A 485 4.78 -23.07 -14.26
CA GLY A 485 5.75 -22.49 -15.17
C GLY A 485 6.77 -23.51 -15.70
N ARG A 486 7.77 -23.01 -16.43
CA ARG A 486 8.78 -23.82 -17.11
C ARG A 486 10.06 -23.95 -16.33
N LEU A 487 10.78 -25.04 -16.58
CA LEU A 487 12.13 -25.30 -16.08
C LEU A 487 13.16 -25.04 -17.19
N TYR A 488 14.19 -24.26 -16.87
CA TYR A 488 15.21 -23.82 -17.84
C TYR A 488 16.59 -24.24 -17.35
N PRO A 489 17.44 -24.84 -18.20
CA PRO A 489 18.88 -24.88 -17.97
C PRO A 489 19.43 -23.47 -17.84
N TRP A 490 20.44 -23.26 -16.99
CA TRP A 490 20.93 -21.92 -16.63
C TRP A 490 21.31 -21.07 -17.87
N SER A 491 21.95 -21.67 -18.87
CA SER A 491 22.32 -21.00 -20.13
C SER A 491 21.12 -20.46 -20.92
N TRP A 492 19.98 -21.13 -20.79
CA TRP A 492 18.73 -20.72 -21.43
C TRP A 492 17.96 -19.74 -20.55
N ALA A 493 18.02 -19.91 -19.23
CA ALA A 493 17.44 -18.98 -18.24
C ALA A 493 17.98 -17.55 -18.39
N GLN A 494 19.29 -17.40 -18.70
CA GLN A 494 19.90 -16.08 -18.92
C GLN A 494 19.27 -15.28 -20.09
N GLN A 495 18.57 -15.97 -20.98
CA GLN A 495 17.94 -15.39 -22.18
C GLN A 495 16.41 -15.47 -22.12
N ALA A 496 15.85 -15.97 -21.01
CA ALA A 496 14.42 -16.25 -20.91
C ALA A 496 13.59 -15.02 -20.51
N CYS A 497 14.15 -14.12 -19.70
CA CYS A 497 13.45 -12.90 -19.30
C CYS A 497 13.14 -11.99 -20.50
N PRO A 498 12.00 -11.27 -20.49
CA PRO A 498 11.65 -10.33 -21.55
C PRO A 498 12.59 -9.12 -21.56
N ASP A 499 12.53 -8.34 -22.64
CA ASP A 499 13.34 -7.13 -22.76
C ASP A 499 13.10 -6.19 -21.56
N GLU A 500 14.17 -5.54 -21.09
CA GLU A 500 14.21 -4.75 -19.84
C GLU A 500 14.10 -5.54 -18.52
N TRP A 501 13.88 -6.85 -18.58
CA TRP A 501 13.90 -7.74 -17.41
C TRP A 501 15.13 -8.66 -17.45
N ARG A 502 15.60 -9.05 -16.26
CA ARG A 502 16.79 -9.91 -16.13
C ARG A 502 16.64 -10.93 -15.01
N LEU A 503 17.51 -11.94 -15.00
CA LEU A 503 17.66 -12.79 -13.82
C LEU A 503 18.20 -11.97 -12.63
N PRO A 504 17.71 -12.23 -11.41
CA PRO A 504 18.23 -11.62 -10.20
C PRO A 504 19.65 -12.10 -9.86
N SER A 505 20.45 -11.27 -9.21
CA SER A 505 21.76 -11.63 -8.69
C SER A 505 21.65 -12.44 -7.38
N PRO A 506 22.72 -13.12 -6.94
CA PRO A 506 22.72 -13.79 -5.64
C PRO A 506 22.49 -12.79 -4.51
N GLU A 507 23.03 -11.58 -4.61
CA GLU A 507 22.84 -10.50 -3.63
C GLU A 507 21.39 -10.05 -3.58
N GLU A 508 20.71 -9.91 -4.72
CA GLU A 508 19.29 -9.52 -4.78
C GLU A 508 18.38 -10.59 -4.16
N PHE A 509 18.69 -11.87 -4.35
CA PHE A 509 18.00 -12.94 -3.62
C PHE A 509 18.28 -12.90 -2.10
N ASN A 510 19.51 -12.62 -1.69
CA ASN A 510 19.80 -12.47 -0.26
C ASN A 510 19.05 -11.27 0.33
N SER A 511 18.95 -10.15 -0.39
CA SER A 511 18.14 -9.00 0.02
C SER A 511 16.65 -9.35 0.12
N LEU A 512 16.12 -10.12 -0.82
CA LEU A 512 14.75 -10.66 -0.74
C LEU A 512 14.55 -11.53 0.51
N ILE A 513 15.52 -12.39 0.81
CA ILE A 513 15.47 -13.28 1.98
C ILE A 513 15.55 -12.48 3.28
N ASP A 514 16.45 -11.51 3.37
CA ASP A 514 16.57 -10.62 4.53
C ASP A 514 15.29 -9.81 4.75
N PHE A 515 14.69 -9.27 3.66
CA PHE A 515 13.39 -8.61 3.68
C PHE A 515 12.29 -9.52 4.23
N ALA A 516 12.29 -10.79 3.82
CA ALA A 516 11.35 -11.81 4.29
C ALA A 516 11.67 -12.35 5.70
N GLY A 517 12.50 -11.66 6.50
CA GLY A 517 12.81 -12.02 7.89
C GLY A 517 14.05 -12.90 8.06
N GLY A 518 14.85 -13.08 7.00
CA GLY A 518 16.12 -13.80 6.99
C GLY A 518 15.97 -15.30 6.71
N ASN A 519 17.12 -15.95 6.46
CA ASN A 519 17.21 -17.33 5.95
C ASN A 519 16.33 -18.34 6.68
N ALA A 520 16.11 -18.21 7.99
CA ALA A 520 15.42 -19.22 8.80
C ALA A 520 13.91 -19.29 8.53
N VAL A 521 13.28 -18.17 8.18
CA VAL A 521 11.81 -18.01 8.10
C VAL A 521 11.33 -17.51 6.74
N ALA A 522 12.22 -16.92 5.93
CA ALA A 522 11.87 -16.35 4.63
C ALA A 522 11.20 -17.36 3.69
N GLY A 523 11.54 -18.64 3.81
CA GLY A 523 10.92 -19.67 3.00
C GLY A 523 9.44 -19.86 3.30
N ALA A 524 9.01 -19.82 4.56
CA ALA A 524 7.59 -19.87 4.90
C ALA A 524 6.82 -18.68 4.29
N ARG A 525 7.41 -17.49 4.32
CA ARG A 525 6.78 -16.24 3.87
C ARG A 525 6.76 -16.04 2.35
N LEU A 526 7.65 -16.68 1.61
CA LEU A 526 7.76 -16.54 0.14
C LEU A 526 7.04 -17.66 -0.64
N LYS A 527 6.79 -18.81 -0.02
CA LYS A 527 6.08 -19.94 -0.64
C LYS A 527 4.64 -19.57 -0.93
N ALA A 528 4.14 -19.97 -2.11
CA ALA A 528 2.72 -19.93 -2.43
C ALA A 528 1.92 -20.72 -1.37
N VAL A 529 0.76 -20.18 -0.97
CA VAL A 529 -0.14 -20.81 0.02
C VAL A 529 -0.70 -22.17 -0.41
N GLU A 530 -0.67 -22.47 -1.72
CA GLU A 530 -1.12 -23.74 -2.28
C GLU A 530 -0.06 -24.37 -3.21
N GLY A 531 -0.18 -25.68 -3.42
CA GLY A 531 0.64 -26.45 -4.38
C GLY A 531 1.86 -27.15 -3.77
N TRP A 532 2.20 -26.86 -2.52
CA TRP A 532 3.22 -27.57 -1.75
C TRP A 532 2.69 -28.88 -1.15
N GLU A 533 3.61 -29.80 -0.89
CA GLU A 533 3.31 -31.05 -0.19
C GLU A 533 2.76 -30.79 1.22
N ALA A 534 1.87 -31.67 1.69
CA ALA A 534 1.24 -31.53 3.00
C ALA A 534 2.30 -31.41 4.12
N GLY A 535 2.14 -30.38 4.96
CA GLY A 535 3.04 -30.08 6.06
C GLY A 535 4.05 -28.96 5.78
N ALA A 536 4.09 -28.40 4.57
CA ALA A 536 4.81 -27.16 4.32
C ALA A 536 4.13 -25.97 5.03
N VAL A 537 4.92 -25.16 5.74
CA VAL A 537 4.47 -23.83 6.17
C VAL A 537 4.64 -22.89 4.98
N SER A 538 3.53 -22.27 4.56
CA SER A 538 3.45 -21.34 3.43
C SER A 538 2.40 -20.28 3.73
N THR A 539 2.83 -19.02 3.82
CA THR A 539 1.94 -17.89 4.16
C THR A 539 1.85 -16.85 3.05
N ASP A 540 2.79 -16.86 2.09
CA ASP A 540 2.87 -15.93 0.96
C ASP A 540 2.67 -14.45 1.35
N ASP A 541 3.26 -14.03 2.47
CA ASP A 541 3.04 -12.72 3.13
C ASP A 541 3.24 -11.53 2.18
N TYR A 542 4.02 -11.72 1.12
CA TYR A 542 4.42 -10.69 0.17
C TYR A 542 3.88 -10.95 -1.25
N GLY A 543 3.01 -11.94 -1.45
CA GLY A 543 2.49 -12.27 -2.78
C GLY A 543 3.56 -12.66 -3.80
N PHE A 544 4.73 -13.14 -3.35
CA PHE A 544 5.80 -13.66 -4.22
C PHE A 544 5.40 -14.98 -4.88
N THR A 545 4.47 -15.71 -4.26
CA THR A 545 3.80 -16.90 -4.76
C THR A 545 4.78 -17.91 -5.36
N ALA A 546 5.81 -18.30 -4.59
CA ALA A 546 6.76 -19.30 -5.06
C ALA A 546 6.10 -20.69 -5.14
N LEU A 547 5.77 -21.09 -6.37
CA LEU A 547 5.18 -22.39 -6.67
C LEU A 547 6.27 -23.48 -6.79
N PRO A 548 6.03 -24.69 -6.22
CA PRO A 548 7.01 -25.77 -6.16
C PRO A 548 7.05 -26.59 -7.45
N ALA A 549 7.63 -25.99 -8.49
CA ALA A 549 7.80 -26.61 -9.80
C ALA A 549 8.76 -27.80 -9.81
N GLY A 550 9.47 -28.07 -8.72
CA GLY A 550 10.56 -29.04 -8.67
C GLY A 550 11.73 -28.61 -9.56
N ARG A 551 12.52 -29.59 -10.00
CA ARG A 551 13.66 -29.37 -10.89
C ARG A 551 13.86 -30.55 -11.84
N ARG A 552 14.63 -30.32 -12.89
CA ARG A 552 15.07 -31.35 -13.83
C ARG A 552 16.57 -31.55 -13.71
N GLY A 553 17.02 -32.73 -13.33
CA GLY A 553 18.43 -33.07 -13.26
C GLY A 553 19.11 -33.19 -14.63
N TYR A 554 20.44 -33.14 -14.63
CA TYR A 554 21.29 -33.39 -15.82
C TYR A 554 20.93 -34.67 -16.59
N TYR A 555 20.55 -35.75 -15.88
CA TYR A 555 20.19 -37.04 -16.50
C TYR A 555 18.72 -37.10 -16.96
N GLN A 556 18.07 -35.94 -17.07
CA GLN A 556 16.68 -35.77 -17.50
C GLN A 556 15.65 -36.35 -16.54
N ASP A 557 16.05 -36.64 -15.31
CA ASP A 557 15.18 -37.02 -14.22
C ASP A 557 14.51 -35.77 -13.63
N PHE A 558 13.21 -35.85 -13.37
CA PHE A 558 12.49 -34.79 -12.67
C PHE A 558 12.35 -35.17 -11.20
N THR A 559 12.64 -34.22 -10.31
CA THR A 559 12.56 -34.42 -8.87
C THR A 559 11.86 -33.25 -8.20
N ASP A 560 11.36 -33.49 -6.99
CA ASP A 560 10.90 -32.43 -6.08
C ASP A 560 9.66 -31.65 -6.53
N LYS A 561 8.83 -32.17 -7.44
CA LYS A 561 7.46 -31.67 -7.66
C LYS A 561 6.76 -31.58 -6.31
N THR A 562 6.08 -30.47 -6.02
CA THR A 562 5.43 -30.16 -4.72
C THR A 562 6.37 -30.07 -3.50
N LEU A 563 7.62 -30.54 -3.61
CA LEU A 563 8.59 -30.58 -2.51
C LEU A 563 9.59 -29.41 -2.54
N GLY A 564 9.80 -28.77 -3.69
CA GLY A 564 10.80 -27.71 -3.82
C GLY A 564 10.52 -26.71 -4.94
N ALA A 565 10.92 -25.47 -4.70
CA ALA A 565 11.00 -24.41 -5.71
C ALA A 565 12.45 -23.93 -5.80
N TYR A 566 12.95 -23.84 -7.03
CA TYR A 566 14.35 -23.51 -7.31
C TYR A 566 14.38 -22.41 -8.36
N PHE A 567 15.05 -21.29 -8.05
CA PHE A 567 15.07 -20.11 -8.92
C PHE A 567 16.49 -19.74 -9.32
N TRP A 568 16.76 -19.67 -10.63
CA TRP A 568 18.08 -19.31 -11.11
C TRP A 568 18.46 -17.87 -10.82
N SER A 569 19.72 -17.67 -10.44
CA SER A 569 20.38 -16.36 -10.43
C SER A 569 21.18 -16.12 -11.71
N ASN A 570 21.48 -14.85 -12.02
CA ASN A 570 22.34 -14.43 -13.14
C ASN A 570 23.82 -14.84 -13.02
N SER A 571 24.23 -15.43 -11.89
CA SER A 571 25.63 -15.68 -11.55
C SER A 571 25.99 -17.17 -11.52
N ARG A 572 27.26 -17.46 -11.83
CA ARG A 572 27.83 -18.82 -11.77
C ARG A 572 29.16 -18.88 -11.03
N VAL A 573 29.49 -20.05 -10.50
CA VAL A 573 30.78 -20.29 -9.84
C VAL A 573 31.89 -20.38 -10.89
N GLN A 574 32.99 -19.66 -10.68
CA GLN A 574 34.12 -19.68 -11.60
C GLN A 574 34.76 -21.08 -11.68
N ASN A 575 35.08 -21.51 -12.91
CA ASN A 575 35.70 -22.81 -13.20
C ASN A 575 34.89 -24.04 -12.72
N SER A 576 33.57 -23.89 -12.53
CA SER A 576 32.65 -24.96 -12.16
C SER A 576 31.49 -25.04 -13.16
N SER A 577 30.79 -26.19 -13.21
CA SER A 577 29.47 -26.28 -13.83
C SER A 577 28.37 -25.69 -12.93
N ALA A 578 28.68 -25.32 -11.69
CA ALA A 578 27.68 -24.84 -10.75
C ALA A 578 27.25 -23.39 -11.00
N ALA A 579 25.94 -23.14 -10.89
CA ALA A 579 25.31 -21.83 -10.93
C ALA A 579 24.57 -21.53 -9.62
N TYR A 580 24.40 -20.23 -9.32
CA TYR A 580 23.70 -19.82 -8.12
C TYR A 580 22.18 -19.95 -8.29
N ASN A 581 21.49 -20.47 -7.29
CA ASN A 581 20.03 -20.48 -7.23
C ASN A 581 19.50 -20.19 -5.83
N MET A 582 18.29 -19.66 -5.74
CA MET A 582 17.52 -19.66 -4.50
C MET A 582 16.72 -20.96 -4.37
N ASP A 583 16.79 -21.57 -3.20
CA ASP A 583 16.15 -22.83 -2.82
C ASP A 583 15.07 -22.55 -1.76
N LEU A 584 13.88 -23.11 -2.01
CA LEU A 584 12.77 -23.23 -1.08
C LEU A 584 12.34 -24.69 -1.01
N ARG A 585 12.11 -25.21 0.19
CA ARG A 585 11.80 -26.64 0.42
C ARG A 585 10.59 -26.81 1.30
N PHE A 586 9.81 -27.87 1.08
CA PHE A 586 8.58 -28.12 1.83
C PHE A 586 8.83 -28.40 3.32
N ASP A 587 9.96 -29.02 3.65
CA ASP A 587 10.31 -29.54 4.97
C ASP A 587 11.08 -28.53 5.85
N THR A 588 11.19 -27.29 5.41
CA THR A 588 11.82 -26.20 6.18
C THR A 588 11.22 -24.86 5.83
N ASP A 589 11.20 -23.95 6.79
CA ASP A 589 10.73 -22.57 6.61
C ASP A 589 11.81 -21.67 6.02
N SER A 590 12.97 -22.25 5.69
CA SER A 590 14.12 -21.50 5.24
C SER A 590 14.13 -21.22 3.74
N ALA A 591 14.71 -20.09 3.38
CA ALA A 591 15.10 -19.76 2.01
C ALA A 591 16.62 -19.61 1.96
N VAL A 592 17.27 -20.23 0.98
CA VAL A 592 18.74 -20.26 0.93
C VAL A 592 19.23 -20.03 -0.48
N VAL A 593 20.17 -19.08 -0.65
CA VAL A 593 20.95 -18.97 -1.88
C VAL A 593 22.09 -19.97 -1.85
N ARG A 594 22.17 -20.86 -2.85
CA ARG A 594 23.20 -21.90 -2.96
C ARG A 594 24.02 -21.71 -4.23
N ASP A 595 25.24 -22.24 -4.22
CA ASP A 595 26.22 -22.17 -5.31
C ASP A 595 26.62 -23.55 -5.84
N ILE A 596 25.76 -24.55 -5.62
CA ILE A 596 26.05 -25.98 -5.88
C ILE A 596 25.21 -26.59 -7.00
N ALA A 597 24.18 -25.89 -7.49
CA ALA A 597 23.27 -26.43 -8.50
C ALA A 597 23.98 -26.51 -9.86
N ASP A 598 23.91 -27.66 -10.54
CA ASP A 598 24.55 -27.82 -11.83
C ASP A 598 23.82 -26.95 -12.87
N ALA A 599 24.55 -26.13 -13.63
CA ALA A 599 24.00 -25.20 -14.62
C ALA A 599 23.24 -25.90 -15.76
N TYR A 600 23.41 -27.22 -15.93
CA TYR A 600 22.61 -28.02 -16.85
C TYR A 600 21.28 -28.52 -16.27
N ASP A 601 21.06 -28.38 -14.95
CA ASP A 601 19.77 -28.67 -14.33
C ASP A 601 18.73 -27.64 -14.80
N GLY A 602 17.47 -28.05 -14.90
CA GLY A 602 16.33 -27.17 -15.15
C GLY A 602 15.74 -26.67 -13.85
N ASN A 603 15.85 -25.37 -13.59
CA ASN A 603 15.16 -24.69 -12.48
C ASN A 603 14.21 -23.61 -13.03
N SER A 604 13.31 -23.13 -12.17
CA SER A 604 12.38 -22.06 -12.52
C SER A 604 13.09 -20.71 -12.67
N VAL A 605 12.43 -19.77 -13.34
CA VAL A 605 12.91 -18.41 -13.55
C VAL A 605 11.94 -17.41 -12.93
N ARG A 606 12.48 -16.45 -12.17
CA ARG A 606 11.84 -15.20 -11.78
C ARG A 606 12.68 -14.07 -12.34
N CYS A 607 12.06 -13.16 -13.07
CA CYS A 607 12.75 -12.01 -13.62
C CYS A 607 12.57 -10.81 -12.69
N VAL A 608 13.57 -9.93 -12.70
CA VAL A 608 13.55 -8.65 -12.02
C VAL A 608 13.83 -7.52 -13.00
N LYS A 609 13.29 -6.34 -12.69
CA LYS A 609 13.57 -5.08 -13.39
C LYS A 609 13.86 -4.01 -12.35
N GLU A 610 14.86 -3.17 -12.61
CA GLU A 610 15.14 -2.03 -11.74
C GLU A 610 14.04 -0.98 -11.89
N VAL A 611 13.64 -0.38 -10.77
CA VAL A 611 12.83 0.83 -10.80
C VAL A 611 13.71 1.92 -11.43
N TYR A 612 13.36 2.35 -12.64
CA TYR A 612 14.11 3.39 -13.33
C TYR A 612 13.97 4.71 -12.57
N ILE A 613 15.04 5.11 -11.88
CA ILE A 613 15.18 6.43 -11.26
C ILE A 613 16.13 7.22 -12.15
N PRO A 614 15.63 8.10 -13.05
CA PRO A 614 16.52 8.97 -13.82
C PRO A 614 17.33 9.85 -12.86
N LYS A 615 18.65 9.86 -13.07
CA LYS A 615 19.62 10.63 -12.28
C LYS A 615 19.60 12.12 -12.58
#